data_AF-H2XRB0-F1
#
_entry.id   AF-H2XRB0-F1
#
_cell.length_a   1.000
_cell.length_b   1.000
_cell.length_c   1.000
_cell.angle_alpha   90.00
_cell.angle_beta   90.00
_cell.angle_gamma   90.00
#
_symmetry.space_group_name_H-M   'P 1'
#
loop_
_entity.id
_entity.type
_entity.pdbx_description
1 polymer ?
#
loop_
_entity_poly.entity_id
_entity_poly.type
_entity_poly.pdbx_seq_one_letter_code
_entity_poly.pdbx_strand_id
1 'polypeptide(L)'
;MSFIFAEMPRAYASCMLGVAQVGLCLALCYTCDAIVSYFCCKVTSKIGRVIPITVVALIDIGNYIFLLFWIPTSSTTWLVYVIFAVFGCLDGVWNPQVNDIHGSHFPENQDMAFVVWNLWTLVGIAIQYGWSTSLCVNVKIYIQLGLLCFSLFCYSIAEYRITQEKNRANKEKGTYYVSF
;
A
#
# COMPACT_ATOMS: atom_id res chain seq x y z
N MET A 1 -2.61 4.71 -1.65
CA MET A 1 -2.52 5.09 -3.09
C MET A 1 -3.06 6.47 -3.41
N SER A 2 -4.28 6.83 -3.04
CA SER A 2 -4.89 8.11 -3.43
C SER A 2 -4.13 9.36 -2.93
N PHE A 3 -3.37 9.25 -1.83
CA PHE A 3 -2.56 10.35 -1.28
C PHE A 3 -1.47 10.86 -2.25
N ILE A 4 -0.82 9.95 -3.00
CA ILE A 4 0.25 10.28 -3.96
C ILE A 4 -0.29 11.07 -5.16
N PHE A 5 -1.56 10.91 -5.52
CA PHE A 5 -2.16 11.57 -6.68
C PHE A 5 -2.86 12.89 -6.34
N ALA A 6 -3.58 12.91 -5.23
CA ALA A 6 -4.38 14.06 -4.85
C ALA A 6 -3.59 15.08 -4.02
N GLU A 7 -2.80 14.60 -3.05
CA GLU A 7 -2.21 15.45 -2.01
C GLU A 7 -0.77 15.82 -2.30
N MET A 8 0.07 14.83 -2.63
CA MET A 8 1.50 15.04 -2.88
C MET A 8 1.76 16.10 -3.98
N PRO A 9 1.08 16.07 -5.14
CA PRO A 9 1.22 17.08 -6.18
C PRO A 9 0.77 18.47 -5.76
N ARG A 10 -0.32 18.54 -4.99
CA ARG A 10 -0.97 19.80 -4.62
C ARG A 10 -0.26 20.49 -3.47
N ALA A 11 -0.01 19.75 -2.39
CA ALA A 11 0.53 20.27 -1.15
C ALA A 11 2.05 20.47 -1.19
N TYR A 12 2.78 19.60 -1.90
CA TYR A 12 4.24 19.60 -1.89
C TYR A 12 4.83 20.01 -3.23
N ALA A 13 4.56 19.26 -4.31
CA ALA A 13 5.21 19.51 -5.59
C ALA A 13 4.85 20.88 -6.19
N SER A 14 3.56 21.26 -6.20
CA SER A 14 3.13 22.56 -6.73
C SER A 14 3.70 23.73 -5.93
N CYS A 15 3.84 23.58 -4.61
CA CYS A 15 4.36 24.63 -3.73
C CYS A 15 5.89 24.81 -3.88
N MET A 16 6.64 23.71 -4.02
CA MET A 16 8.09 23.74 -4.01
C MET A 16 8.73 23.79 -5.40
N LEU A 17 8.16 23.07 -6.36
CA LEU A 17 8.70 22.88 -7.72
C LEU A 17 7.89 23.62 -8.79
N GLY A 18 6.66 24.01 -8.47
CA GLY A 18 5.70 24.54 -9.42
C GLY A 18 4.97 23.45 -10.20
N VAL A 19 3.81 23.81 -10.77
CA VAL A 19 2.88 22.88 -11.43
C VAL A 19 3.52 22.18 -12.64
N ALA A 20 4.45 22.84 -13.34
CA ALA A 20 5.10 22.29 -14.52
C ALA A 20 5.93 21.02 -14.24
N GLN A 21 6.46 20.86 -13.02
CA GLN A 21 7.32 19.73 -12.65
C GLN A 21 6.56 18.58 -11.97
N VAL A 22 5.25 18.74 -11.73
CA VAL A 22 4.40 17.72 -11.12
C VAL A 22 4.40 16.43 -11.96
N GLY A 23 4.31 16.57 -13.29
CA GLY A 23 4.34 15.43 -14.20
C GLY A 23 5.63 14.62 -14.11
N LEU A 24 6.77 15.30 -13.93
CA LEU A 24 8.06 14.65 -13.74
C LEU A 24 8.12 13.86 -12.42
N CYS A 25 7.59 14.41 -11.34
CA CYS A 25 7.51 13.72 -10.04
C CYS A 25 6.67 12.43 -10.13
N LEU A 26 5.54 12.50 -10.82
CA LEU A 26 4.68 11.32 -11.04
C LEU A 26 5.36 10.29 -11.96
N ALA A 27 6.02 10.73 -13.03
CA ALA A 27 6.75 9.83 -13.92
C ALA A 27 7.86 9.06 -13.18
N LEU A 28 8.60 9.72 -12.29
CA LEU A 28 9.59 9.08 -11.42
C LEU A 28 8.94 8.06 -10.48
N CYS A 29 7.84 8.43 -9.83
CA CYS A 29 7.07 7.53 -8.96
C CYS A 29 6.69 6.23 -9.69
N TYR A 30 6.09 6.32 -10.88
CA TYR A 30 5.65 5.15 -11.64
C TYR A 30 6.79 4.33 -12.24
N THR A 31 7.92 4.97 -12.57
CA THR A 31 9.11 4.24 -13.02
C THR A 31 9.68 3.40 -11.89
N CYS A 32 9.76 3.97 -10.67
CA CYS A 32 10.17 3.24 -9.47
C CYS A 32 9.19 2.12 -9.13
N ASP A 33 7.88 2.38 -9.20
CA ASP A 33 6.81 1.40 -8.98
C ASP A 33 6.97 0.17 -9.90
N ALA A 34 7.14 0.39 -11.21
CA ALA A 34 7.30 -0.70 -12.17
C ALA A 34 8.54 -1.56 -11.89
N ILE A 35 9.67 -0.94 -11.57
CA ILE A 35 10.92 -1.64 -11.25
C ILE A 35 10.74 -2.46 -9.98
N VAL A 36 10.24 -1.85 -8.90
CA VAL A 36 10.09 -2.54 -7.60
C VAL A 36 9.04 -3.64 -7.68
N SER A 37 7.93 -3.43 -8.40
CA SER A 37 6.91 -4.45 -8.65
C SER A 37 7.50 -5.71 -9.26
N TYR A 38 8.35 -5.57 -10.30
CA TYR A 38 8.99 -6.71 -10.94
C TYR A 38 9.85 -7.54 -9.96
N PHE A 39 10.64 -6.87 -9.13
CA PHE A 39 11.46 -7.54 -8.12
C PHE A 39 10.63 -8.14 -7.00
N CYS A 40 9.60 -7.43 -6.53
CA CYS A 40 8.73 -7.85 -5.46
C CYS A 40 8.03 -9.17 -5.77
N CYS A 41 7.51 -9.32 -7.00
CA CYS A 41 6.88 -10.57 -7.46
C CYS A 41 7.85 -11.77 -7.37
N LYS A 42 9.12 -11.58 -7.74
CA LYS A 42 10.14 -12.64 -7.65
C LYS A 42 10.56 -12.97 -6.23
N VAL A 43 10.55 -11.98 -5.34
CA VAL A 43 10.88 -12.18 -3.93
C VAL A 43 9.76 -12.96 -3.24
N THR A 44 8.52 -12.55 -3.46
CA THR A 44 7.32 -13.13 -2.83
C THR A 44 7.16 -14.61 -3.14
N SER A 45 7.49 -15.02 -4.38
CA SER A 45 7.45 -16.44 -4.76
C SER A 45 8.46 -17.32 -4.01
N LYS A 46 9.51 -16.72 -3.40
CA LYS A 46 10.55 -17.46 -2.65
C LYS A 46 10.35 -17.41 -1.13
N ILE A 47 10.02 -16.25 -0.58
CA ILE A 47 9.97 -16.03 0.89
C ILE A 47 8.56 -15.99 1.47
N GLY A 48 7.53 -16.07 0.61
CA GLY A 48 6.13 -15.88 1.00
C GLY A 48 5.75 -14.41 1.16
N ARG A 49 4.46 -14.18 1.44
CA ARG A 49 3.83 -12.85 1.41
C ARG A 49 3.96 -12.03 2.70
N VAL A 50 3.99 -12.68 3.87
CA VAL A 50 3.92 -11.97 5.16
C VAL A 50 5.12 -11.04 5.38
N ILE A 51 6.32 -11.48 5.00
CA ILE A 51 7.56 -10.71 5.17
C ILE A 51 7.52 -9.40 4.35
N PRO A 52 7.32 -9.42 3.02
CA PRO A 52 7.30 -8.18 2.22
C PRO A 52 6.20 -7.22 2.67
N ILE A 53 5.01 -7.72 3.05
CA ILE A 53 3.91 -6.89 3.59
C ILE A 53 4.33 -6.20 4.89
N THR A 54 4.98 -6.92 5.81
CA THR A 54 5.40 -6.34 7.09
C THR A 54 6.47 -5.26 6.90
N VAL A 55 7.44 -5.51 6.01
CA VAL A 55 8.52 -4.56 5.72
C VAL A 55 7.97 -3.29 5.06
N VAL A 56 7.13 -3.42 4.02
CA VAL A 56 6.57 -2.24 3.35
C VAL A 56 5.70 -1.41 4.30
N ALA A 57 4.91 -2.08 5.16
CA ALA A 57 4.08 -1.40 6.14
C ALA A 57 4.88 -0.54 7.13
N LEU A 58 6.01 -1.05 7.62
CA LEU A 58 6.88 -0.30 8.53
C LEU A 58 7.51 0.92 7.83
N ILE A 59 7.95 0.76 6.57
CA ILE A 59 8.53 1.87 5.80
C ILE A 59 7.47 2.91 5.44
N ASP A 60 6.23 2.48 5.15
CA ASP A 60 5.12 3.38 4.84
C ASP A 60 4.70 4.21 6.07
N ILE A 61 4.59 3.58 7.25
CA ILE A 61 4.40 4.28 8.54
C ILE A 61 5.52 5.29 8.76
N GLY A 62 6.79 4.88 8.56
CA GLY A 62 7.94 5.77 8.68
C GLY A 62 7.88 6.98 7.73
N ASN A 63 7.42 6.79 6.49
CA ASN A 63 7.25 7.87 5.53
C ASN A 63 6.15 8.85 5.93
N TYR A 64 5.00 8.38 6.41
CA TYR A 64 3.95 9.27 6.90
C TYR A 64 4.41 10.06 8.14
N ILE A 65 5.14 9.42 9.06
CA ILE A 65 5.73 10.10 10.21
C ILE A 65 6.75 11.15 9.74
N PHE A 66 7.60 10.83 8.78
CA PHE A 66 8.56 11.77 8.20
C PHE A 66 7.84 12.99 7.60
N LEU A 67 6.76 12.77 6.83
CA LEU A 67 5.95 13.86 6.25
C LEU A 67 5.27 14.76 7.29
N LEU A 68 4.99 14.26 8.50
CA LEU A 68 4.43 15.06 9.60
C LEU A 68 5.46 16.03 10.20
N PHE A 69 6.73 15.61 10.26
CA PHE A 69 7.80 16.43 10.83
C PHE A 69 8.51 17.29 9.79
N TRP A 70 8.44 16.92 8.52
CA TRP A 70 9.13 17.62 7.45
C TRP A 70 8.38 18.90 7.04
N ILE A 71 9.06 20.04 7.19
CA ILE A 71 8.56 21.34 6.75
C ILE A 71 9.16 21.65 5.37
N PRO A 72 8.34 21.81 4.32
CA PRO A 72 8.83 22.09 2.97
C PRO A 72 9.55 23.44 2.94
N THR A 73 10.85 23.42 2.65
CA THR A 73 11.71 24.62 2.60
C THR A 73 12.37 24.74 1.23
N SER A 74 12.38 25.92 0.60
CA SER A 74 12.84 26.11 -0.79
C SER A 74 14.30 25.69 -1.07
N SER A 75 15.12 25.45 -0.05
CA SER A 75 16.49 24.91 -0.21
C SER A 75 16.51 23.38 -0.42
N THR A 76 15.44 22.67 -0.09
CA THR A 76 15.38 21.21 -0.11
C THR A 76 14.42 20.67 -1.17
N THR A 77 14.34 21.34 -2.32
CA THR A 77 13.41 20.98 -3.40
C THR A 77 13.66 19.58 -3.97
N TRP A 78 14.91 19.11 -3.92
CA TRP A 78 15.29 17.75 -4.34
C TRP A 78 14.63 16.65 -3.49
N LEU A 79 14.31 16.92 -2.21
CA LEU A 79 13.65 15.96 -1.34
C LEU A 79 12.27 15.56 -1.88
N VAL A 80 11.58 16.47 -2.56
CA VAL A 80 10.26 16.18 -3.14
C VAL A 80 10.37 15.02 -4.13
N TYR A 81 11.35 15.04 -5.04
CA TYR A 81 11.56 13.95 -5.99
C TYR A 81 11.88 12.62 -5.31
N VAL A 82 12.69 12.65 -4.24
CA VAL A 82 13.03 11.46 -3.46
C VAL A 82 11.80 10.89 -2.77
N ILE A 83 10.97 11.75 -2.17
CA ILE A 83 9.73 11.32 -1.52
C ILE A 83 8.80 10.66 -2.55
N PHE A 84 8.60 11.27 -3.73
CA PHE A 84 7.81 10.66 -4.81
C PHE A 84 8.38 9.29 -5.25
N ALA A 85 9.70 9.17 -5.39
CA ALA A 85 10.34 7.90 -5.74
C ALA A 85 10.13 6.83 -4.66
N VAL A 86 10.27 7.19 -3.37
CA VAL A 86 10.05 6.28 -2.24
C VAL A 86 8.58 5.82 -2.20
N PHE A 87 7.63 6.73 -2.36
CA PHE A 87 6.21 6.37 -2.44
C PHE A 87 5.91 5.44 -3.63
N GLY A 88 6.56 5.66 -4.78
CA GLY A 88 6.49 4.73 -5.91
C GLY A 88 7.04 3.35 -5.59
N CYS A 89 8.18 3.27 -4.89
CA CYS A 89 8.73 2.00 -4.43
C CYS A 89 7.78 1.27 -3.47
N LEU A 90 7.11 1.99 -2.57
CA LEU A 90 6.13 1.42 -1.64
C LEU A 90 4.91 0.87 -2.38
N ASP A 91 4.39 1.63 -3.34
CA ASP A 91 3.29 1.20 -4.22
C ASP A 91 3.62 -0.08 -4.98
N GLY A 92 4.85 -0.15 -5.49
CA GLY A 92 5.32 -1.31 -6.23
C GLY A 92 5.41 -2.58 -5.40
N VAL A 93 5.41 -2.46 -4.07
CA VAL A 93 5.23 -3.61 -3.18
C VAL A 93 3.75 -3.81 -2.87
N TRP A 94 3.00 -2.77 -2.52
CA TRP A 94 1.59 -2.91 -2.13
C TRP A 94 0.71 -3.51 -3.22
N ASN A 95 0.81 -3.04 -4.46
CA ASN A 95 -0.06 -3.47 -5.56
C ASN A 95 0.03 -4.98 -5.83
N PRO A 96 1.21 -5.58 -6.08
CA PRO A 96 1.32 -7.02 -6.27
C PRO A 96 0.84 -7.84 -5.06
N GLN A 97 1.13 -7.38 -3.83
CA GLN A 97 0.79 -8.13 -2.62
C GLN A 97 -0.72 -8.17 -2.37
N VAL A 98 -1.43 -7.04 -2.58
CA VAL A 98 -2.89 -6.99 -2.41
C VAL A 98 -3.59 -7.84 -3.45
N ASN A 99 -3.12 -7.81 -4.70
CA ASN A 99 -3.65 -8.68 -5.75
C ASN A 99 -3.43 -10.18 -5.43
N ASP A 100 -2.26 -10.55 -4.89
CA ASP A 100 -2.00 -11.92 -4.43
C ASP A 100 -2.91 -12.34 -3.26
N ILE A 101 -3.21 -11.43 -2.32
CA ILE A 101 -4.18 -11.68 -1.24
C ILE A 101 -5.55 -12.02 -1.82
N HIS A 102 -6.08 -11.17 -2.69
CA HIS A 102 -7.41 -11.39 -3.27
C HIS A 102 -7.46 -12.66 -4.12
N GLY A 103 -6.42 -12.94 -4.91
CA GLY A 103 -6.32 -14.15 -5.73
C GLY A 103 -6.24 -15.44 -4.91
N SER A 104 -5.50 -15.43 -3.79
CA SER A 104 -5.32 -16.61 -2.94
C SER A 104 -6.49 -16.87 -2.00
N HIS A 105 -7.23 -15.84 -1.58
CA HIS A 105 -8.34 -15.99 -0.63
C HIS A 105 -9.64 -16.45 -1.29
N PHE A 106 -9.85 -16.13 -2.57
CA PHE A 106 -11.06 -16.48 -3.32
C PHE A 106 -10.74 -17.23 -4.62
N PRO A 107 -10.12 -18.44 -4.56
CA PRO A 107 -9.67 -19.14 -5.76
C PRO A 107 -10.81 -19.51 -6.73
N GLU A 108 -12.02 -19.70 -6.22
CA GLU A 108 -13.19 -20.11 -7.02
C GLU A 108 -13.96 -18.93 -7.62
N ASN A 109 -13.80 -17.72 -7.08
CA ASN A 109 -14.54 -16.51 -7.46
C ASN A 109 -13.62 -15.28 -7.56
N GLN A 110 -12.44 -15.44 -8.17
CA GLN A 110 -11.42 -14.39 -8.26
C GLN A 110 -11.93 -13.14 -8.96
N ASP A 111 -12.72 -13.30 -10.04
CA ASP A 111 -13.26 -12.19 -10.82
C ASP A 111 -14.18 -11.28 -9.98
N MET A 112 -15.04 -11.89 -9.16
CA MET A 112 -15.95 -11.15 -8.30
C MET A 112 -15.20 -10.43 -7.17
N ALA A 113 -14.20 -11.09 -6.58
CA ALA A 113 -13.35 -10.46 -5.56
C ALA A 113 -12.59 -9.25 -6.14
N PHE A 114 -12.08 -9.36 -7.36
CA PHE A 114 -11.38 -8.28 -8.04
C PHE A 114 -12.31 -7.10 -8.37
N VAL A 115 -13.55 -7.36 -8.81
CA VAL A 115 -14.55 -6.32 -9.04
C VAL A 115 -14.86 -5.54 -7.76
N VAL A 116 -15.06 -6.24 -6.64
CA VAL A 116 -15.33 -5.62 -5.34
C VAL A 116 -14.11 -4.80 -4.86
N TRP A 117 -12.90 -5.32 -5.04
CA TRP A 117 -11.67 -4.59 -4.73
C TRP A 117 -11.54 -3.28 -5.52
N ASN A 118 -11.80 -3.34 -6.83
CA ASN A 118 -11.76 -2.16 -7.68
C ASN A 118 -12.83 -1.14 -7.28
N LEU A 119 -14.04 -1.59 -6.95
CA LEU A 119 -15.10 -0.70 -6.46
C LEU A 119 -14.65 0.07 -5.23
N TRP A 120 -14.09 -0.62 -4.22
CA TRP A 120 -13.58 0.03 -3.01
C TRP A 120 -12.42 0.97 -3.29
N THR A 121 -11.54 0.61 -4.21
CA THR A 121 -10.43 1.48 -4.64
C THR A 121 -10.95 2.78 -5.25
N LEU A 122 -11.94 2.70 -6.14
CA LEU A 122 -12.55 3.88 -6.77
C LEU A 122 -13.29 4.76 -5.75
N VAL A 123 -14.00 4.17 -4.80
CA VAL A 123 -14.64 4.90 -3.69
C VAL A 123 -13.59 5.64 -2.85
N GLY A 124 -12.48 4.98 -2.51
CA GLY A 124 -11.38 5.60 -1.78
C GLY A 124 -10.73 6.76 -2.53
N ILE A 125 -10.55 6.63 -3.85
CA ILE A 125 -10.07 7.72 -4.71
C ILE A 125 -11.07 8.89 -4.72
N ALA A 126 -12.37 8.62 -4.90
CA ALA A 126 -13.40 9.65 -4.93
C ALA A 126 -13.47 10.43 -3.60
N ILE A 127 -13.46 9.74 -2.47
CA ILE A 127 -13.41 10.36 -1.13
C ILE A 127 -12.13 11.20 -1.00
N GLN A 128 -10.99 10.66 -1.44
CA GLN A 128 -9.72 11.39 -1.36
C GLN A 128 -9.72 12.70 -2.12
N TYR A 129 -10.25 12.72 -3.34
CA TYR A 129 -10.36 13.97 -4.11
C TYR A 129 -11.40 14.92 -3.52
N GLY A 130 -12.50 14.39 -2.97
CA GLY A 130 -13.59 15.18 -2.40
C GLY A 130 -13.15 16.07 -1.23
N TRP A 131 -12.38 15.55 -0.28
CA TRP A 131 -11.89 16.33 0.87
C TRP A 131 -10.51 16.98 0.65
N SER A 132 -9.96 16.87 -0.57
CA SER A 132 -8.60 17.34 -0.88
C SER A 132 -8.45 18.85 -0.78
N THR A 133 -9.49 19.64 -1.05
CA THR A 133 -9.44 21.12 -0.91
C THR A 133 -9.85 21.61 0.48
N SER A 134 -10.55 20.79 1.27
CA SER A 134 -11.22 21.24 2.50
C SER A 134 -10.42 21.00 3.78
N LEU A 135 -9.56 19.97 3.81
CA LEU A 135 -8.82 19.57 5.01
C LEU A 135 -7.34 19.99 4.97
N CYS A 136 -6.77 20.28 6.12
CA CYS A 136 -5.33 20.49 6.28
C CYS A 136 -4.55 19.19 6.02
N VAL A 137 -3.35 19.31 5.45
CA VAL A 137 -2.49 18.17 5.07
C VAL A 137 -2.18 17.26 6.26
N ASN A 138 -1.91 17.83 7.43
CA ASN A 138 -1.62 17.07 8.66
C ASN A 138 -2.77 16.13 9.05
N VAL A 139 -4.02 16.62 8.99
CA VAL A 139 -5.21 15.80 9.30
C VAL A 139 -5.33 14.64 8.33
N LYS A 140 -5.07 14.88 7.05
CA LYS A 140 -5.10 13.83 6.01
C LYS A 140 -4.05 12.76 6.25
N ILE A 141 -2.84 13.15 6.67
CA ILE A 141 -1.78 12.20 7.02
C ILE A 141 -2.19 11.34 8.22
N TYR A 142 -2.80 11.93 9.26
CA TYR A 142 -3.32 11.14 10.40
C TYR A 142 -4.42 10.15 10.00
N ILE A 143 -5.34 10.57 9.14
CA ILE A 143 -6.39 9.67 8.60
C ILE A 143 -5.74 8.52 7.82
N GLN A 144 -4.78 8.82 6.95
CA GLN A 144 -4.08 7.81 6.14
C GLN A 144 -3.31 6.81 7.02
N LEU A 145 -2.64 7.29 8.07
CA LEU A 145 -1.94 6.46 9.04
C LEU A 145 -2.92 5.57 9.83
N GLY A 146 -4.05 6.12 10.26
CA GLY A 146 -5.10 5.36 10.95
C GLY A 146 -5.68 4.25 10.08
N LEU A 147 -5.96 4.53 8.80
CA LEU A 147 -6.45 3.55 7.84
C LEU A 147 -5.41 2.45 7.57
N LEU A 148 -4.13 2.81 7.49
CA LEU A 148 -3.04 1.83 7.33
C LEU A 148 -2.96 0.89 8.52
N CYS A 149 -2.97 1.41 9.74
CA CYS A 149 -2.97 0.60 10.97
C CYS A 149 -4.20 -0.30 11.06
N PHE A 150 -5.38 0.21 10.72
CA PHE A 150 -6.61 -0.56 10.70
C PHE A 150 -6.54 -1.71 9.66
N SER A 151 -6.02 -1.44 8.47
CA SER A 151 -5.81 -2.44 7.43
C SER A 151 -4.87 -3.56 7.91
N LEU A 152 -3.75 -3.22 8.54
CA LEU A 152 -2.81 -4.19 9.10
C LEU A 152 -3.42 -5.05 10.21
N PHE A 153 -4.26 -4.46 11.05
CA PHE A 153 -4.99 -5.18 12.09
C PHE A 153 -5.97 -6.20 11.48
N CYS A 154 -6.76 -5.78 10.49
CA CYS A 154 -7.66 -6.66 9.74
C CYS A 154 -6.90 -7.78 9.02
N TYR A 155 -5.78 -7.46 8.38
CA TYR A 155 -4.91 -8.43 7.71
C TYR A 155 -4.36 -9.47 8.70
N SER A 156 -3.88 -9.03 9.86
CA SER A 156 -3.35 -9.91 10.91
C SER A 156 -4.41 -10.88 11.43
N ILE A 157 -5.64 -10.40 11.62
CA ILE A 157 -6.77 -11.27 12.02
C ILE A 157 -7.08 -12.29 10.93
N ALA A 158 -7.13 -11.87 9.66
CA ALA A 158 -7.41 -12.76 8.54
C ALA A 158 -6.36 -13.87 8.42
N GLU A 159 -5.07 -13.51 8.47
CA GLU A 159 -3.96 -14.46 8.39
C GLU A 159 -3.96 -15.43 9.59
N TYR A 160 -4.30 -14.94 10.79
CA TYR A 160 -4.44 -15.80 11.97
C TYR A 160 -5.56 -16.84 11.80
N ARG A 161 -6.72 -16.44 11.26
CA ARG A 161 -7.84 -17.35 10.98
C ARG A 161 -7.47 -18.42 9.95
N ILE A 162 -6.83 -18.03 8.85
CA ILE A 162 -6.38 -18.97 7.81
C ILE A 162 -5.37 -19.97 8.39
N THR A 163 -4.45 -19.50 9.23
CA THR A 163 -3.45 -20.36 9.88
C THR A 163 -4.11 -21.35 10.82
N GLN A 164 -5.12 -20.92 11.59
CA GLN A 164 -5.91 -21.78 12.45
C GLN A 164 -6.67 -22.86 11.66
N GLU A 165 -7.30 -22.51 10.55
CA GLU A 165 -8.01 -23.45 9.69
C GLU A 165 -7.07 -24.48 9.07
N LYS A 166 -5.91 -24.06 8.56
CA LYS A 166 -4.87 -24.97 8.08
C LYS A 166 -4.37 -25.93 9.16
N ASN A 167 -4.18 -25.43 10.38
CA ASN A 167 -3.75 -26.26 11.51
C ASN A 167 -4.83 -27.28 11.94
N ARG A 168 -6.12 -26.92 11.86
CA ARG A 168 -7.23 -27.86 12.11
C ARG A 168 -7.29 -28.94 11.03
N ALA A 169 -7.24 -28.57 9.76
CA ALA A 169 -7.25 -29.52 8.65
C ALA A 169 -6.06 -30.49 8.68
N ASN A 170 -4.87 -30.02 9.07
CA ASN A 170 -3.70 -30.89 9.23
C ASN A 170 -3.83 -31.85 10.41
N LYS A 171 -4.45 -31.44 11.52
CA LYS A 171 -4.74 -32.35 12.65
C LYS A 171 -5.71 -33.46 12.24
N GLU A 172 -6.78 -33.10 11.54
CA GLU A 172 -7.74 -34.08 11.02
C GLU A 172 -7.07 -35.08 10.09
N LYS A 173 -6.31 -34.60 9.08
CA LYS A 173 -5.53 -35.48 8.19
C LYS A 173 -4.53 -36.36 8.94
N GLY A 174 -3.85 -35.83 9.97
CA GLY A 174 -2.94 -36.61 10.80
C GLY A 174 -3.63 -37.74 11.56
N THR A 175 -4.87 -37.55 12.01
CA THR A 175 -5.66 -38.59 12.70
C THR A 175 -6.07 -39.74 11.77
N TYR A 176 -6.36 -39.46 10.50
CA TYR A 176 -6.70 -40.51 9.52
C TYR A 176 -5.52 -41.45 9.19
N TYR A 177 -4.27 -40.98 9.31
CA TYR A 177 -3.08 -41.78 8.98
C TYR A 177 -2.60 -42.68 10.14
N VAL A 178 -3.09 -42.46 11.36
CA VAL A 178 -2.72 -43.25 12.55
C VAL A 178 -3.75 -44.35 12.85
N SER A 179 -4.87 -44.39 12.12
CA SER A 179 -5.98 -45.32 12.35
C SER A 179 -6.01 -46.52 11.38
N PHE A 180 -4.89 -46.88 10.76
CA PHE A 180 -4.73 -48.07 9.91
C PHE A 180 -3.60 -48.96 10.40
#